data_AF-A0A6B3NL30-F1
#
_entry.id   AF-A0A6B3NL30-F1
#
_cell.length_a   1.000
_cell.length_b   1.000
_cell.length_c   1.000
_cell.angle_alpha   90.00
_cell.angle_beta   90.00
_cell.angle_gamma   90.00
#
_symmetry.space_group_name_H-M   'P 1'
#
loop_
_entity.id
_entity.type
_entity.pdbx_description
1 polymer ?
#
loop_
_entity_poly.entity_id
_entity_poly.type
_entity_poly.pdbx_seq_one_letter_code
_entity_poly.pdbx_strand_id
1 'polypeptide(L)'
;MTNAYSILSQTQRLRISDGVITPILSGCESANRLLILVWSQLGDFDSLEYAWWLQRESEKLIAKGITIRAIGIGDRSSGLKFCDYTGFPQQWLFIDPEAEIH
;
A
#
# COMPACT_ATOMS: atom_id res chain seq x y z
N MET A 1 -1.69 -23.62 9.97
CA MET A 1 -2.70 -23.06 9.04
C MET A 1 -2.29 -21.62 8.81
N THR A 2 -1.74 -21.32 7.63
CA THR A 2 -1.28 -19.95 7.30
C THR A 2 -2.50 -19.14 6.91
N ASN A 3 -2.76 -18.03 7.62
CA ASN A 3 -3.84 -17.09 7.27
C ASN A 3 -3.24 -15.82 6.64
N ALA A 4 -4.07 -15.03 5.96
CA ALA A 4 -3.62 -13.82 5.27
C ALA A 4 -2.81 -12.88 6.19
N TYR A 5 -3.24 -12.72 7.45
CA TYR A 5 -2.52 -11.89 8.42
C TYR A 5 -1.11 -12.43 8.74
N SER A 6 -0.95 -13.74 8.89
CA SER A 6 0.36 -14.35 9.17
C SER A 6 1.34 -14.15 8.00
N ILE A 7 0.86 -14.14 6.76
CA ILE A 7 1.67 -13.83 5.57
C ILE A 7 2.06 -12.35 5.63
N LEU A 8 1.07 -11.46 5.69
CA LEU A 8 1.25 -10.00 5.63
C LEU A 8 2.11 -9.45 6.77
N SER A 9 2.04 -10.05 7.97
CA SER A 9 2.86 -9.63 9.12
C SER A 9 4.34 -9.99 8.97
N GLN A 10 4.67 -10.94 8.10
CA GLN A 10 6.05 -11.35 7.79
C GLN A 10 6.54 -10.75 6.46
N THR A 11 5.64 -10.23 5.63
CA THR A 11 5.95 -9.63 4.33
C THR A 11 6.79 -8.35 4.48
N GLN A 12 7.88 -8.30 3.71
CA GLN A 12 8.68 -7.10 3.50
C GLN A 12 8.67 -6.72 2.02
N ARG A 13 8.52 -5.43 1.74
CA ARG A 13 8.51 -4.88 0.38
C ARG A 13 9.18 -3.51 0.35
N LEU A 14 9.55 -3.07 -0.84
CA LEU A 14 10.10 -1.73 -1.04
C LEU A 14 8.99 -0.70 -0.85
N ARG A 15 9.18 0.21 0.10
CA ARG A 15 8.28 1.36 0.30
C ARG A 15 8.63 2.49 -0.67
N ILE A 16 7.63 3.10 -1.29
CA ILE A 16 7.87 4.12 -2.33
C ILE A 16 8.56 5.37 -1.78
N SER A 17 8.11 5.86 -0.62
CA SER A 17 8.56 7.14 -0.05
C SER A 17 10.07 7.26 0.14
N ASP A 18 10.74 6.17 0.57
CA ASP A 18 12.17 6.16 0.88
C ASP A 18 12.96 5.12 0.09
N GLY A 19 12.29 4.22 -0.63
CA GLY A 19 12.95 3.15 -1.39
C GLY A 19 13.50 2.03 -0.52
N VAL A 20 13.06 1.93 0.74
CA VAL A 20 13.62 0.96 1.69
C VAL A 20 12.81 -0.35 1.72
N ILE A 21 13.57 -1.44 1.63
CA ILE A 21 13.40 -2.76 2.27
C ILE A 21 12.72 -2.81 3.65
N THR A 22 11.38 -2.81 3.80
CA THR A 22 10.79 -2.79 5.16
C THR A 22 9.52 -3.65 5.31
N PRO A 23 9.19 -4.14 6.53
CA PRO A 23 7.90 -4.77 6.78
C PRO A 23 6.73 -3.86 6.37
N ILE A 24 5.75 -4.42 5.67
CA ILE A 24 4.58 -3.66 5.19
C ILE A 24 3.73 -3.11 6.33
N LEU A 25 3.81 -3.72 7.52
CA LEU A 25 3.14 -3.28 8.74
C LEU A 25 4.00 -2.36 9.63
N SER A 26 5.18 -1.91 9.16
CA SER A 26 5.97 -0.94 9.91
C SER A 26 5.21 0.38 10.09
N GLY A 27 5.25 0.95 11.30
CA GLY A 27 4.53 2.19 11.62
C GLY A 27 3.01 2.01 11.76
N CYS A 28 2.55 0.78 11.98
CA CYS A 28 1.15 0.43 12.23
C CYS A 28 0.87 0.03 13.68
N GLU A 29 1.83 0.19 14.59
CA GLU A 29 1.78 -0.36 15.96
C GLU A 29 0.64 0.28 16.77
N SER A 30 0.30 1.54 16.48
CA SER A 30 -0.80 2.27 17.09
C SER A 30 -2.11 2.22 16.29
N ALA A 31 -2.17 1.44 15.20
CA ALA A 31 -3.35 1.39 14.36
C ALA A 31 -4.48 0.60 15.03
N ASN A 32 -5.66 1.21 15.19
CA ASN A 32 -6.83 0.50 15.70
C ASN A 32 -7.36 -0.52 14.67
N ARG A 33 -7.25 -0.18 13.39
CA ARG A 33 -7.67 -1.02 12.26
C ARG A 33 -6.69 -0.85 11.11
N LEU A 34 -6.43 -1.94 10.39
CA LEU A 34 -5.61 -1.94 9.18
C LEU A 34 -6.47 -2.25 7.97
N LEU A 35 -6.35 -1.41 6.95
CA LEU A 35 -6.85 -1.67 5.61
C LEU A 35 -5.66 -1.95 4.70
N ILE A 36 -5.52 -3.19 4.26
CA ILE A 36 -4.45 -3.62 3.37
C ILE A 36 -5.06 -3.91 2.01
N LEU A 37 -4.54 -3.24 0.98
CA LEU A 37 -4.93 -3.43 -0.41
C LEU A 37 -3.80 -4.16 -1.15
N VAL A 38 -4.16 -5.23 -1.83
CA VAL A 38 -3.26 -5.98 -2.72
C VAL A 38 -3.77 -5.71 -4.14
N TRP A 39 -3.10 -4.82 -4.86
CA TRP A 39 -3.48 -4.37 -6.20
C TRP A 39 -2.65 -5.09 -7.25
N SER A 40 -3.24 -5.37 -8.40
CA SER A 40 -2.55 -5.82 -9.61
C SER A 40 -1.53 -4.76 -10.11
N GLN A 41 -1.33 -4.66 -11.42
CA GLN A 41 -0.34 -3.76 -11.97
C GLN A 41 -0.71 -2.30 -11.67
N LEU A 42 0.25 -1.54 -11.11
CA LEU A 42 0.05 -0.12 -10.85
C LEU A 42 -0.27 0.62 -12.15
N GLY A 43 -1.38 1.36 -12.13
CA GLY A 43 -1.85 2.14 -13.27
C GLY A 43 -2.90 1.43 -14.12
N ASP A 44 -3.34 0.23 -13.74
CA ASP A 44 -4.61 -0.30 -14.26
C ASP A 44 -5.81 0.53 -13.76
N PHE A 45 -6.96 0.32 -14.39
CA PHE A 45 -8.16 1.10 -14.11
C PHE A 45 -8.57 1.02 -12.62
N ASP A 46 -8.55 -0.19 -12.06
CA ASP A 46 -8.98 -0.43 -10.69
C ASP A 46 -8.04 0.23 -9.67
N SER A 47 -6.72 0.07 -9.80
CA SER A 47 -5.75 0.68 -8.89
C SER A 47 -5.83 2.20 -8.90
N LEU A 48 -6.05 2.82 -10.07
CA LEU A 48 -6.26 4.26 -10.19
C LEU A 48 -7.51 4.72 -9.44
N GLU A 49 -8.65 4.04 -9.64
CA GLU A 49 -9.88 4.39 -8.93
C GLU A 49 -9.71 4.24 -7.41
N TYR A 50 -9.20 3.10 -6.94
CA TYR A 50 -8.96 2.89 -5.51
C TYR A 50 -8.07 3.98 -4.91
N ALA A 51 -6.98 4.34 -5.59
CA ALA A 51 -6.06 5.38 -5.14
C ALA A 51 -6.75 6.73 -4.99
N TRP A 52 -7.52 7.17 -5.99
CA TRP A 52 -8.25 8.44 -5.93
C TRP A 52 -9.29 8.47 -4.81
N TRP A 53 -10.10 7.42 -4.66
CA TRP A 53 -11.12 7.38 -3.62
C TRP A 53 -10.52 7.32 -2.21
N LEU A 54 -9.44 6.56 -2.00
CA LEU A 54 -8.75 6.49 -0.72
C LEU A 54 -8.02 7.79 -0.38
N GLN A 55 -7.41 8.44 -1.38
CA GLN A 55 -6.80 9.76 -1.20
C GLN A 55 -7.86 10.78 -0.77
N ARG A 56 -9.01 10.80 -1.45
CA ARG A 56 -10.09 11.74 -1.17
C ARG A 56 -10.71 11.57 0.22
N GLU A 57 -10.82 10.34 0.71
CA GLU A 57 -11.40 10.03 2.03
C GLU A 57 -10.33 9.85 3.13
N SER A 58 -9.05 10.14 2.83
CA SER A 58 -7.91 9.83 3.71
C SER A 58 -8.05 10.40 5.11
N GLU A 59 -8.40 11.69 5.24
CA GLU A 59 -8.59 12.36 6.54
C GLU A 59 -9.65 11.67 7.40
N LYS A 60 -10.77 11.28 6.78
CA LYS A 60 -11.88 10.60 7.45
C LYS A 60 -11.50 9.18 7.89
N LEU A 61 -10.71 8.47 7.09
CA LEU A 61 -10.20 7.14 7.44
C LEU A 61 -9.20 7.23 8.61
N ILE A 62 -8.29 8.20 8.57
CA ILE A 62 -7.33 8.48 9.65
C ILE A 62 -8.07 8.86 10.94
N ALA A 63 -9.08 9.74 10.87
CA ALA A 63 -9.89 10.14 12.02
C ALA A 63 -10.64 8.96 12.67
N LYS A 64 -10.93 7.90 11.90
CA LYS A 64 -11.51 6.64 12.39
C LYS A 64 -10.47 5.64 12.92
N GLY A 65 -9.19 6.02 12.95
CA GLY A 65 -8.08 5.17 13.38
C GLY A 65 -7.75 4.04 12.39
N ILE A 66 -8.08 4.22 11.10
CA ILE A 66 -7.76 3.26 10.04
C ILE A 66 -6.43 3.64 9.42
N THR A 67 -5.47 2.72 9.46
CA THR A 67 -4.18 2.86 8.76
C THR A 67 -4.21 2.06 7.47
N ILE A 68 -3.77 2.68 6.38
CA ILE A 68 -3.85 2.12 5.02
C ILE A 68 -2.46 1.66 4.56
N ARG A 69 -2.42 0.50 3.90
CA ARG A 69 -1.26 -0.01 3.18
C ARG A 69 -1.72 -0.55 1.83
N ALA A 70 -1.05 -0.18 0.76
CA ALA A 70 -1.28 -0.73 -0.57
C ALA A 70 -0.01 -1.41 -1.06
N ILE A 71 -0.15 -2.55 -1.72
CA ILE A 71 0.93 -3.32 -2.34
C ILE A 71 0.53 -3.54 -3.79
N GLY A 72 1.29 -2.98 -4.73
CA GLY A 72 1.01 -3.09 -6.16
C GLY A 72 2.14 -3.76 -6.93
N ILE A 73 1.84 -4.31 -8.11
CA ILE A 73 2.86 -4.87 -9.00
C ILE A 73 3.48 -3.74 -9.82
N GLY A 74 4.81 -3.64 -9.79
CA GLY A 74 5.58 -2.59 -10.47
C GLY A 74 6.95 -2.38 -9.88
N ASP A 75 7.59 -1.27 -10.26
CA ASP A 75 8.88 -0.85 -9.73
C ASP A 75 8.77 0.49 -9.00
N ARG A 76 9.88 0.97 -8.43
CA ARG A 76 9.87 2.22 -7.65
C ARG A 76 9.56 3.43 -8.54
N SER A 77 10.02 3.42 -9.79
CA SER A 77 9.79 4.51 -10.74
C SER A 77 8.30 4.60 -11.11
N SER A 78 7.66 3.46 -11.39
CA SER A 78 6.22 3.43 -11.65
C SER A 78 5.42 3.80 -10.42
N GLY A 79 5.81 3.32 -9.22
CA GLY A 79 5.17 3.70 -7.96
C GLY A 79 5.25 5.19 -7.63
N LEU A 80 6.41 5.83 -7.88
CA LEU A 80 6.55 7.28 -7.71
C LEU A 80 5.63 8.05 -8.66
N LYS A 81 5.60 7.67 -9.95
CA LYS A 81 4.70 8.29 -10.94
C LYS A 81 3.23 8.07 -10.61
N PHE A 82 2.88 6.89 -10.14
CA PHE A 82 1.53 6.55 -9.72
C PHE A 82 1.06 7.43 -8.56
N CYS A 83 1.89 7.57 -7.51
CA CYS A 83 1.60 8.45 -6.40
C CYS A 83 1.51 9.93 -6.80
N ASP A 84 2.41 10.40 -7.67
CA ASP A 84 2.38 11.78 -8.19
C ASP A 84 1.09 12.07 -8.97
N TYR A 85 0.67 11.13 -9.82
CA TYR A 85 -0.54 11.27 -10.63
C TYR A 85 -1.85 11.16 -9.82
N THR A 86 -1.90 10.26 -8.83
CA THR A 86 -3.13 9.99 -8.07
C THR A 86 -3.24 10.80 -6.78
N GLY A 87 -2.14 11.38 -6.31
CA GLY A 87 -2.03 11.97 -4.97
C GLY A 87 -2.00 10.93 -3.84
N PHE A 88 -1.92 9.63 -4.15
CA PHE A 88 -1.88 8.58 -3.14
C PHE A 88 -0.58 8.67 -2.31
N PRO A 89 -0.64 8.64 -0.97
CA PRO A 89 0.54 8.85 -0.13
C PRO A 89 1.63 7.80 -0.37
N GLN A 90 2.83 8.25 -0.74
CA GLN A 90 3.97 7.37 -1.05
C GLN A 90 4.39 6.48 0.12
N GLN A 91 4.17 6.92 1.36
CA GLN A 91 4.46 6.14 2.57
C GLN A 91 3.47 5.00 2.80
N TRP A 92 2.33 4.99 2.10
CA TRP A 92 1.34 3.91 2.16
C TRP A 92 1.53 2.87 1.06
N LEU A 93 2.30 3.20 0.00
CA LEU A 93 2.49 2.32 -1.16
C LEU A 93 3.79 1.52 -1.06
N PHE A 94 3.64 0.22 -1.29
CA PHE A 94 4.70 -0.77 -1.43
C PHE A 94 4.61 -1.42 -2.80
N ILE A 95 5.73 -1.92 -3.30
CA ILE A 95 5.78 -2.65 -4.58
C ILE A 95 6.15 -4.10 -4.39
N ASP A 96 5.52 -4.97 -5.17
CA ASP A 96 5.80 -6.39 -5.29
C ASP A 96 6.10 -6.73 -6.76
N PRO A 97 7.35 -6.56 -7.22
CA PRO A 97 7.69 -6.67 -8.65
C PRO A 97 7.39 -8.06 -9.24
N GLU A 98 7.51 -9.10 -8.41
CA GLU A 98 7.38 -10.51 -8.82
C GLU A 98 5.99 -11.09 -8.50
N ALA A 99 5.06 -10.29 -7.99
CA ALA A 99 3.70 -10.71 -7.63
C ALA A 99 3.65 -11.94 -6.70
N GLU A 100 4.55 -12.05 -5.73
CA GLU A 100 4.58 -13.20 -4.79
C GLU A 100 3.46 -13.14 -3.73
N ILE A 101 2.80 -11.99 -3.56
CA ILE A 101 1.75 -11.78 -2.55
C ILE A 101 0.35 -12.09 -3.09
N HIS A 102 0.14 -12.02 -4.41
CA HIS A 102 -1.15 -12.12 -5.11
C HIS A 102 -1.63 -13.56 -5.32
#